data_AF-A0A094GU37-F1
#
_entry.id   AF-A0A094GU37-F1
#
_cell.length_a   1.000
_cell.length_b   1.000
_cell.length_c   1.000
_cell.angle_alpha   90.00
_cell.angle_beta   90.00
_cell.angle_gamma   90.00
#
_symmetry.space_group_name_H-M   'P 1'
#
loop_
_entity.id
_entity.type
_entity.pdbx_description
1 polymer ?
#
loop_
_entity_poly.entity_id
_entity_poly.type
_entity_poly.pdbx_seq_one_letter_code
_entity_poly.pdbx_strand_id
1 'polypeptide(L)'
;MSATPYLTALAARRSIYPLKKESPIPDSRLREIITEVIKHVPSSFNAQSTRAVLLLHAEHDKLWDIHAEVLKPIVPAEGWAATEGKINMFKGAYAT
;
A
#
# COMPACT_ATOMS: atom_id res chain seq x y z
N MET A 1 -18.15 24.41 9.31
CA MET A 1 -17.62 23.53 8.24
C MET A 1 -18.66 22.45 7.98
N SER A 2 -18.99 22.15 6.72
CA SER A 2 -19.95 21.08 6.42
C SER A 2 -19.28 19.71 6.52
N ALA A 3 -19.93 18.73 7.15
CA ALA A 3 -19.45 17.35 7.22
C ALA A 3 -19.55 16.62 5.86
N THR A 4 -20.29 17.17 4.90
CA THR A 4 -20.60 16.51 3.63
C THR A 4 -19.36 16.08 2.83
N PRO A 5 -18.35 16.94 2.57
CA PRO A 5 -17.19 16.53 1.75
C PRO A 5 -16.40 15.38 2.35
N TYR A 6 -16.27 15.37 3.68
CA TYR A 6 -15.59 14.29 4.41
C TYR A 6 -16.35 12.96 4.29
N LEU A 7 -17.66 12.98 4.56
CA LEU A 7 -18.49 11.77 4.47
C LEU A 7 -18.56 11.22 3.03
N THR A 8 -18.59 12.10 2.02
CA THR A 8 -18.54 11.70 0.61
C THR A 8 -17.24 10.98 0.27
N ALA A 9 -16.09 11.50 0.71
CA ALA A 9 -14.79 10.86 0.46
C ALA A 9 -14.69 9.47 1.12
N LEU A 10 -15.16 9.35 2.36
CA LEU A 10 -15.21 8.06 3.07
C LEU A 10 -16.09 7.04 2.34
N ALA A 11 -17.29 7.46 1.91
CA ALA A 11 -18.22 6.59 1.20
C ALA A 11 -17.70 6.15 -0.17
N ALA A 12 -16.88 6.98 -0.84
CA ALA A 12 -16.31 6.68 -2.16
C ALA A 12 -15.10 5.72 -2.11
N ARG A 13 -14.39 5.61 -0.97
CA ARG A 13 -13.18 4.78 -0.86
C ARG A 13 -13.47 3.30 -1.13
N ARG A 14 -12.70 2.68 -2.03
CA ARG A 14 -12.72 1.24 -2.32
C ARG A 14 -11.31 0.68 -2.27
N SER A 15 -11.20 -0.63 -2.03
CA SER A 15 -9.92 -1.34 -2.15
C SER A 15 -9.71 -1.69 -3.62
N ILE A 16 -8.63 -1.17 -4.21
CA ILE A 16 -8.29 -1.36 -5.63
C ILE A 16 -6.98 -2.14 -5.67
N TYR A 17 -7.00 -3.34 -6.24
CA TYR A 17 -5.83 -4.20 -6.38
C TYR A 17 -5.12 -4.09 -7.72
N PRO A 18 -5.82 -4.03 -8.88
CA PRO A 18 -5.14 -3.86 -10.15
C PRO A 18 -4.76 -2.38 -10.31
N LEU A 19 -3.53 -2.06 -9.90
CA LEU A 19 -2.94 -0.75 -10.08
C LEU A 19 -1.91 -0.79 -11.20
N LYS A 20 -1.70 0.36 -11.83
CA LYS A 20 -0.65 0.54 -12.83
C LYS A 20 0.66 0.92 -12.15
N LYS A 21 1.77 0.74 -12.88
CA LYS A 21 3.12 1.14 -12.49
C LYS A 21 3.37 2.65 -12.65
N GLU A 22 2.36 3.46 -12.39
CA GLU A 22 2.40 4.92 -12.54
C GLU A 22 1.63 5.56 -11.38
N SER A 23 2.07 6.76 -10.97
CA SER A 23 1.38 7.57 -9.98
C SER A 23 0.87 8.87 -10.61
N PRO A 24 -0.36 9.30 -10.30
CA PRO A 24 -0.88 10.59 -10.76
C PRO A 24 -0.26 11.78 -10.02
N ILE A 25 0.51 11.53 -8.97
CA ILE A 25 1.16 12.55 -8.13
C ILE A 25 2.64 12.19 -7.90
N PRO A 26 3.51 13.18 -7.66
CA PRO A 26 4.93 12.91 -7.42
C PRO A 26 5.17 12.25 -6.05
N ASP A 27 6.31 11.58 -5.90
CA ASP A 27 6.77 10.93 -4.66
C ASP A 27 6.75 11.86 -3.44
N SER A 28 7.08 13.14 -3.64
CA SER A 28 7.03 14.16 -2.59
C SER A 28 5.63 14.34 -2.02
N ARG A 29 4.59 14.31 -2.88
CA ARG A 29 3.20 14.44 -2.46
C ARG A 29 2.71 13.19 -1.75
N LEU A 30 3.12 12.00 -2.18
CA LEU A 30 2.84 10.74 -1.47
C LEU A 30 3.40 10.79 -0.04
N ARG A 31 4.68 11.15 0.09
CA ARG A 31 5.35 11.28 1.38
C ARG A 31 4.69 12.31 2.29
N GLU A 32 4.31 13.46 1.75
CA GLU A 32 3.62 14.53 2.48
C GLU A 32 2.29 14.03 3.05
N ILE A 33 1.44 13.41 2.22
CA ILE A 33 0.14 12.87 2.64
C ILE A 33 0.31 11.87 3.79
N ILE A 34 1.22 10.91 3.65
CA ILE A 34 1.46 9.89 4.69
C ILE A 34 1.96 10.53 5.99
N THR A 35 2.86 11.50 5.89
CA THR A 35 3.42 12.21 7.05
C THR A 35 2.33 12.97 7.81
N GLU A 36 1.51 13.74 7.11
CA GLU A 36 0.42 14.52 7.71
C GLU A 36 -0.63 13.62 8.38
N VAL A 37 -1.00 12.51 7.74
CA VAL A 37 -1.95 11.55 8.32
C VAL A 37 -1.38 10.94 9.60
N ILE A 38 -0.15 10.42 9.59
CA ILE A 38 0.45 9.79 10.78
C ILE A 38 0.60 10.79 11.93
N LYS A 39 0.99 12.03 11.62
CA LYS A 39 1.19 13.09 12.61
C LYS A 39 -0.10 13.51 13.31
N HIS A 40 -1.22 13.51 12.59
CA HIS A 40 -2.48 14.08 13.07
C HIS A 40 -3.52 13.03 13.52
N VAL A 41 -3.34 11.75 13.19
CA VAL A 41 -4.18 10.68 13.72
C VAL A 41 -3.94 10.54 15.23
N PRO A 42 -4.98 10.60 16.08
CA PRO A 42 -4.81 10.45 17.52
C PRO A 42 -4.29 9.04 17.84
N SER A 43 -3.45 8.97 18.87
CA SER A 43 -2.93 7.72 19.42
C SER A 43 -3.29 7.62 20.90
N SER A 44 -3.48 6.39 21.38
CA SER A 44 -3.76 6.15 22.80
C SER A 44 -2.67 6.80 23.67
N PHE A 45 -3.09 7.57 24.68
CA PHE A 45 -2.21 8.34 25.56
C PHE A 45 -1.21 9.26 24.83
N ASN A 46 -1.52 9.68 23.60
CA ASN A 46 -0.60 10.45 22.74
C ASN A 46 0.78 9.78 22.57
N ALA A 47 0.83 8.44 22.62
CA ALA A 47 2.08 7.69 22.55
C ALA A 47 2.80 7.80 21.21
N GLN A 48 2.09 8.19 20.13
CA GLN A 48 2.64 8.40 18.79
C GLN A 48 3.49 7.20 18.31
N SER A 49 3.01 6.00 18.57
CA SER A 49 3.72 4.75 18.27
C SER A 49 3.67 4.35 16.80
N THR A 50 2.75 4.93 16.02
CA THR A 50 2.60 4.63 14.58
C THR A 50 3.89 4.94 13.82
N ARG A 51 4.36 3.96 13.05
CA ARG A 51 5.47 4.09 12.10
C ARG A 51 5.01 3.54 10.75
N ALA A 52 5.50 4.14 9.67
CA ALA A 52 5.27 3.66 8.32
C ALA A 52 6.57 3.68 7.53
N VAL A 53 6.69 2.74 6.60
CA VAL A 53 7.78 2.66 5.62
C VAL A 53 7.11 2.73 4.25
N LEU A 54 7.49 3.73 3.46
CA LEU A 54 7.04 3.89 2.08
C LEU A 54 8.10 3.31 1.16
N LEU A 55 7.72 2.31 0.35
CA LEU A 55 8.60 1.71 -0.64
C LEU A 55 8.20 2.20 -2.02
N LEU A 56 9.17 2.76 -2.73
CA LEU A 56 9.00 3.31 -4.08
C LEU A 56 9.91 2.56 -5.04
N HIS A 57 9.49 2.46 -6.30
CA HIS A 57 10.32 1.98 -7.40
C HIS A 57 10.94 0.59 -7.10
N ALA A 58 12.27 0.49 -7.12
CA ALA A 58 13.00 -0.76 -6.91
C ALA A 58 12.76 -1.39 -5.53
N GLU A 59 12.54 -0.60 -4.48
CA GLU A 59 12.31 -1.16 -3.13
C GLU A 59 10.90 -1.75 -3.00
N HIS A 60 9.91 -1.21 -3.73
CA HIS A 60 8.59 -1.83 -3.86
C HIS A 60 8.70 -3.18 -4.56
N ASP A 61 9.42 -3.24 -5.69
CA ASP A 61 9.61 -4.48 -6.43
C ASP A 61 10.31 -5.54 -5.58
N LYS A 62 11.35 -5.13 -4.85
CA LYS A 62 12.10 -5.99 -3.95
C LYS A 62 11.24 -6.60 -2.84
N LEU A 63 10.30 -5.84 -2.26
CA LEU A 63 9.38 -6.38 -1.27
C LEU A 63 8.56 -7.53 -1.86
N TRP A 64 8.03 -7.36 -3.06
CA TRP A 64 7.19 -8.38 -3.71
C TRP A 64 8.00 -9.60 -4.20
N ASP A 65 9.27 -9.39 -4.57
CA ASP A 65 10.20 -10.50 -4.85
C ASP A 65 10.48 -11.32 -3.58
N ILE A 66 10.79 -10.67 -2.46
CA ILE A 66 10.95 -11.34 -1.15
C ILE A 66 9.67 -12.10 -0.79
N HIS A 67 8.50 -11.50 -1.02
CA HIS A 67 7.22 -12.14 -0.73
C HIS A 67 7.01 -13.41 -1.58
N ALA A 68 7.36 -13.39 -2.86
CA ALA A 68 7.31 -14.57 -3.73
C ALA A 68 8.28 -15.66 -3.24
N GLU A 69 9.52 -15.30 -2.94
CA GLU A 69 10.55 -16.24 -2.46
C GLU A 69 10.13 -16.95 -1.17
N VAL A 70 9.56 -16.21 -0.21
CA VAL A 70 9.09 -16.76 1.07
C VAL A 70 7.88 -17.67 0.90
N LEU A 71 6.93 -17.33 0.02
CA LEU A 71 5.72 -18.12 -0.18
C LEU A 71 5.93 -19.37 -1.02
N LYS A 72 6.87 -19.36 -1.97
CA LYS A 72 7.11 -20.46 -2.89
C LYS A 72 7.31 -21.83 -2.23
N PRO A 73 8.10 -21.97 -1.13
CA PRO A 73 8.24 -23.26 -0.44
C PRO A 73 7.03 -23.64 0.44
N ILE A 74 6.12 -22.70 0.72
CA ILE A 74 4.96 -22.90 1.61
C ILE A 74 3.72 -23.32 0.83
N VAL A 75 3.53 -22.77 -0.36
CA VAL A 75 2.34 -22.99 -1.19
C VAL A 75 2.47 -24.31 -1.94
N PRO A 76 1.45 -25.20 -1.89
CA PRO A 76 1.42 -26.41 -2.71
C PRO A 76 1.61 -26.10 -4.19
N ALA A 77 2.28 -26.98 -4.93
CA ALA A 77 2.68 -26.72 -6.31
C ALA A 77 1.49 -26.35 -7.22
N GLU A 78 0.35 -27.02 -7.03
CA GLU A 78 -0.90 -26.77 -7.74
C GLU A 78 -1.50 -25.38 -7.47
N GLY A 79 -1.19 -24.76 -6.33
CA GLY A 79 -1.66 -23.43 -5.93
C GLY A 79 -0.71 -22.30 -6.30
N TRP A 80 0.50 -22.61 -6.78
CA TRP A 80 1.54 -21.60 -7.01
C TRP A 80 1.14 -20.60 -8.09
N ALA A 81 0.67 -21.06 -9.25
CA ALA A 81 0.34 -20.18 -10.38
C ALA A 81 -0.70 -19.09 -10.01
N ALA A 82 -1.72 -19.46 -9.23
CA ALA A 82 -2.72 -18.50 -8.76
C ALA A 82 -2.14 -17.49 -7.74
N THR A 83 -1.23 -17.96 -6.88
CA THR A 83 -0.54 -17.10 -5.91
C THR A 83 0.41 -16.14 -6.61
N GLU A 84 1.27 -16.64 -7.49
CA GLU A 84 2.22 -15.86 -8.28
C GLU A 84 1.50 -14.79 -9.12
N GLY A 85 0.35 -15.13 -9.72
CA GLY A 85 -0.48 -14.16 -10.44
C GLY A 85 -0.93 -12.98 -9.56
N LYS A 86 -1.32 -13.24 -8.30
CA LYS A 86 -1.67 -12.17 -7.34
C LYS A 86 -0.45 -11.35 -6.93
N ILE A 87 0.69 -11.98 -6.69
CA ILE A 87 1.93 -11.29 -6.32
C ILE A 87 2.36 -10.36 -7.46
N ASN A 88 2.32 -10.84 -8.69
CA ASN A 88 2.64 -10.04 -9.87
C ASN A 88 1.68 -8.87 -10.07
N MET A 89 0.39 -9.04 -9.75
CA MET A 89 -0.56 -7.93 -9.75
C MET A 89 -0.17 -6.85 -8.74
N PHE A 90 0.21 -7.22 -7.51
CA PHE A 90 0.65 -6.23 -6.51
C PHE A 90 2.01 -5.60 -6.87
N LYS A 91 2.95 -6.40 -7.37
CA LYS A 91 4.23 -5.91 -7.89
C LYS A 91 4.02 -4.92 -9.04
N GLY A 92 2.98 -5.10 -9.85
CA GLY A 92 2.58 -4.19 -10.93
C GLY A 92 2.17 -2.78 -10.48
N ALA A 93 1.92 -2.56 -9.18
CA ALA A 93 1.64 -1.24 -8.63
C ALA A 93 2.90 -0.36 -8.52
N TYR A 94 2.71 0.96 -8.46
CA TYR A 94 3.80 1.94 -8.37
C TYR A 94 4.60 1.87 -7.07
N ALA A 95 3.93 1.64 -5.94
CA ALA A 95 4.47 1.75 -4.59
C ALA A 95 3.66 0.89 -3.59
N THR A 96 4.24 0.62 -2.42
CA THR A 96 3.59 -0.02 -1.27
C THR A 96 3.93 0.74 0.02
#